data_AF-A0A0G4MZH3-F1
#
_entry.id   AF-A0A0G4MZH3-F1
#
_cell.length_a   1.000
_cell.length_b   1.000
_cell.length_c   1.000
_cell.angle_alpha   90.00
_cell.angle_beta   90.00
_cell.angle_gamma   90.00
#
_symmetry.space_group_name_H-M   'P 1'
#
loop_
_entity.id
_entity.type
_entity.pdbx_description
1 polymer ?
#
loop_
_entity_poly.entity_id
_entity_poly.type
_entity_poly.pdbx_seq_one_letter_code
_entity_poly.pdbx_strand_id
1 'polypeptide(L)'
;MSKPNNIYHRNRDDTIEATTLLWRALCDSNPKKSLKKYLADDAILVQADGTLVSKDTEPSLEEYLEDMEPWTAYRMQDADDADFVEIDMMSTSLTYRVTVWQQ
;
A
#
# COMPACT_ATOMS: atom_id res chain seq x y z
N MET A 1 -27.55 -0.17 -9.86
CA MET A 1 -27.89 1.00 -9.02
C MET A 1 -26.60 1.76 -8.76
N SER A 2 -26.55 3.06 -9.09
CA SER A 2 -25.40 3.92 -8.76
C SER A 2 -25.22 3.94 -7.24
N LYS A 3 -24.03 3.61 -6.72
CA LYS A 3 -23.75 3.71 -5.28
C LYS A 3 -23.90 5.20 -4.87
N PRO A 4 -24.48 5.50 -3.71
CA PRO A 4 -24.65 6.88 -3.27
C PRO A 4 -23.27 7.57 -3.18
N ASN A 5 -23.10 8.69 -3.89
CA ASN A 5 -21.85 9.44 -3.95
C ASN A 5 -21.65 10.25 -2.65
N ASN A 6 -21.31 9.57 -1.56
CA ASN A 6 -20.99 10.18 -0.27
C ASN A 6 -19.47 10.16 -0.03
N ILE A 7 -19.00 11.00 0.89
CA ILE A 7 -17.57 11.15 1.22
C ILE A 7 -16.94 9.80 1.59
N TYR A 8 -17.68 8.98 2.35
CA TYR A 8 -17.24 7.63 2.73
C TYR A 8 -16.90 6.74 1.53
N HIS A 9 -17.81 6.65 0.54
CA HIS A 9 -17.58 5.82 -0.65
C HIS A 9 -16.42 6.35 -1.50
N ARG A 10 -16.30 7.68 -1.64
CA ARG A 10 -15.16 8.29 -2.33
C ARG A 10 -13.84 7.99 -1.63
N ASN A 11 -13.77 8.21 -0.33
CA ASN A 11 -12.56 7.94 0.46
C ASN A 11 -12.16 6.46 0.37
N ARG A 12 -13.13 5.54 0.46
CA ARG A 12 -12.89 4.10 0.27
C ARG A 12 -12.29 3.79 -1.11
N ASP A 13 -12.94 4.27 -2.17
CA ASP A 13 -12.51 3.96 -3.54
C ASP A 13 -11.13 4.58 -3.83
N ASP A 14 -10.86 5.80 -3.35
CA ASP A 14 -9.56 6.46 -3.44
C ASP A 14 -8.47 5.68 -2.69
N THR A 15 -8.76 5.16 -1.48
CA THR A 15 -7.81 4.33 -0.72
C THR A 15 -7.49 3.01 -1.43
N ILE A 16 -8.50 2.37 -2.03
CA ILE A 16 -8.31 1.13 -2.81
C ILE A 16 -7.47 1.41 -4.05
N GLU A 17 -7.73 2.52 -4.76
CA GLU A 17 -6.96 2.94 -5.92
C GLU A 17 -5.50 3.22 -5.54
N ALA A 18 -5.25 4.02 -4.49
CA ALA A 18 -3.91 4.30 -3.99
C ALA A 18 -3.15 3.02 -3.61
N THR A 19 -3.83 2.07 -2.95
CA THR A 19 -3.27 0.77 -2.59
C THR A 19 -2.93 -0.06 -3.82
N THR A 20 -3.79 -0.05 -4.84
CA THR A 20 -3.56 -0.76 -6.12
C THR A 20 -2.34 -0.19 -6.84
N LEU A 21 -2.21 1.14 -6.86
CA LEU A 21 -1.05 1.82 -7.47
C LEU A 21 0.25 1.57 -6.69
N LEU A 22 0.18 1.49 -5.36
CA LEU A 22 1.31 1.08 -4.52
C LEU A 22 1.78 -0.33 -4.90
N TRP A 23 0.87 -1.30 -5.00
CA TRP A 23 1.22 -2.66 -5.44
C TRP A 23 1.79 -2.71 -6.85
N ARG A 24 1.29 -1.88 -7.76
CA ARG A 24 1.88 -1.75 -9.10
C ARG A 24 3.32 -1.24 -9.02
N ALA A 25 3.60 -0.22 -8.21
CA ALA A 25 4.94 0.31 -8.01
C ALA A 25 5.90 -0.72 -7.38
N LEU A 26 5.40 -1.59 -6.49
CA LEU A 26 6.14 -2.71 -5.92
C LEU A 26 6.56 -3.76 -6.98
N CYS A 27 5.91 -3.78 -8.14
CA CYS A 27 6.23 -4.66 -9.27
C CYS A 27 7.01 -3.97 -10.40
N ASP A 28 7.31 -2.68 -10.30
CA ASP A 28 8.08 -1.98 -11.33
C ASP A 28 9.55 -2.44 -11.31
N SER A 29 10.25 -2.32 -12.44
CA SER A 29 11.68 -2.66 -12.53
C SER A 29 12.60 -1.76 -11.70
N ASN A 30 12.09 -0.63 -11.21
CA ASN A 30 12.77 0.23 -10.26
C ASN A 30 11.78 0.69 -9.17
N PRO A 31 11.49 -0.19 -8.19
CA PRO A 31 10.52 0.09 -7.13
C PRO A 31 10.87 1.36 -6.35
N LYS A 32 12.15 1.59 -6.03
CA LYS A 32 12.63 2.78 -5.32
C LYS A 32 12.07 4.09 -5.93
N LYS A 33 12.13 4.23 -7.25
CA LYS A 33 11.66 5.47 -7.92
C LYS A 33 10.14 5.58 -7.93
N SER A 34 9.44 4.46 -8.11
CA SER A 34 7.98 4.45 -8.22
C SER A 34 7.29 4.57 -6.85
N LEU A 35 7.84 3.94 -5.81
CA LEU A 35 7.27 3.91 -4.45
C LEU A 35 7.33 5.26 -3.73
N LYS A 36 8.34 6.08 -4.01
CA LYS A 36 8.45 7.45 -3.44
C LYS A 36 7.23 8.35 -3.72
N LYS A 37 6.38 8.01 -4.69
CA LYS A 37 5.16 8.76 -5.01
C LYS A 37 3.95 8.33 -4.16
N TYR A 38 4.02 7.16 -3.54
CA TYR A 38 2.91 6.53 -2.83
C TYR A 38 3.18 6.35 -1.33
N LEU A 39 4.39 6.64 -0.87
CA LEU A 39 4.79 6.60 0.53
C LEU A 39 5.09 8.01 1.03
N ALA A 40 4.62 8.32 2.24
CA ALA A 40 5.03 9.52 2.96
C ALA A 40 6.45 9.34 3.52
N ASP A 41 7.14 10.45 3.79
CA ASP A 41 8.52 10.44 4.34
C ASP A 41 8.60 9.76 5.72
N ASP A 42 7.50 9.70 6.46
CA ASP A 42 7.37 9.05 7.77
C ASP A 42 6.61 7.72 7.72
N ALA A 43 6.48 7.11 6.53
CA ALA A 43 5.85 5.81 6.38
C ALA A 43 6.57 4.74 7.22
N ILE A 44 5.78 3.81 7.74
CA ILE A 44 6.25 2.63 8.47
C ILE A 44 5.84 1.40 7.69
N LEU A 45 6.81 0.54 7.37
CA LEU A 45 6.60 -0.74 6.72
C LEU A 45 6.78 -1.84 7.76
N VAL A 46 5.80 -2.75 7.83
CA VAL A 46 5.87 -3.95 8.66
C VAL A 46 5.74 -5.16 7.76
N GLN A 47 6.77 -6.01 7.77
CA GLN A 47 6.82 -7.25 7.01
C GLN A 47 6.15 -8.39 7.77
N ALA A 48 5.80 -9.46 7.05
CA ALA A 48 5.14 -10.63 7.63
C ALA A 48 6.00 -11.38 8.67
N ASP A 49 7.33 -11.23 8.61
CA ASP A 49 8.27 -11.79 9.58
C ASP A 49 8.44 -10.93 10.85
N GLY A 50 7.74 -9.80 10.92
CA GLY A 50 7.83 -8.85 12.03
C GLY A 50 8.91 -7.78 11.87
N THR A 51 9.64 -7.78 10.76
CA THR A 51 10.59 -6.69 10.46
C THR A 51 9.84 -5.37 10.31
N LEU A 52 10.25 -4.37 11.08
CA LEU A 52 9.72 -3.01 11.04
C LEU A 52 10.78 -2.08 10.48
N VAL A 53 10.42 -1.30 9.47
CA VAL A 53 11.31 -0.33 8.84
C VAL A 53 10.60 1.02 8.74
N SER A 54 11.30 2.09 9.09
CA SER A 54 10.83 3.47 9.01
C SER A 54 11.99 4.40 8.68
N LYS A 55 11.77 5.71 8.63
CA LYS A 55 12.86 6.69 8.49
C LYS A 55 13.88 6.66 9.65
N ASP A 56 13.47 6.16 10.82
CA ASP A 56 14.26 6.20 12.06
C ASP A 56 14.91 4.83 12.39
N THR A 57 14.76 3.82 11.54
CA THR A 57 15.40 2.49 11.71
C THR A 57 16.74 2.40 10.97
N GLU A 58 17.52 1.35 11.27
CA GLU A 58 18.74 1.00 10.53
C GLU A 58 18.59 -0.43 9.99
N PRO A 59 18.46 -0.64 8.66
CA PRO A 59 18.41 0.38 7.60
C PRO A 59 17.14 1.26 7.68
N SER A 60 17.22 2.44 7.10
CA SER A 60 16.05 3.31 6.92
C SER A 60 15.09 2.72 5.88
N LEU A 61 13.83 3.18 5.85
CA LEU A 61 12.87 2.73 4.85
C LEU A 61 13.34 3.03 3.42
N GLU A 62 14.00 4.17 3.19
CA GLU A 62 14.53 4.50 1.87
C GLU A 62 15.61 3.51 1.45
N GLU A 63 16.59 3.24 2.32
CA GLU A 63 17.67 2.27 2.09
C GLU A 63 17.13 0.86 1.86
N TYR A 64 16.18 0.43 2.69
CA TYR A 64 15.52 -0.86 2.57
C TYR A 64 14.83 -1.03 1.20
N LEU A 65 14.20 0.02 0.67
CA LEU A 65 13.55 -0.01 -0.64
C LEU A 65 14.54 0.02 -1.81
N GLU A 66 15.80 0.40 -1.61
CA GLU A 66 16.84 0.34 -2.65
C GLU A 66 17.25 -1.10 -2.94
N ASP A 67 17.37 -1.90 -1.88
CA ASP A 67 17.79 -3.29 -1.93
C ASP A 67 16.61 -4.27 -2.10
N MET A 68 15.38 -3.74 -2.14
CA MET A 68 14.19 -4.57 -2.27
C MET A 68 14.05 -5.11 -3.70
N GLU A 69 14.11 -6.44 -3.82
CA GLU A 69 13.77 -7.12 -5.06
C GLU A 69 12.29 -6.89 -5.42
N PRO A 70 11.98 -6.50 -6.67
CA PRO A 70 10.62 -6.25 -7.10
C PRO A 70 9.77 -7.52 -7.05
N TRP A 71 8.50 -7.36 -6.70
CA TRP A 71 7.54 -8.45 -6.84
C TRP A 71 7.26 -8.68 -8.33
N THR A 72 7.15 -9.94 -8.74
CA THR A 72 6.85 -10.27 -10.14
C THR A 72 5.40 -9.95 -10.51
N ALA A 73 4.48 -10.16 -9.58
CA ALA A 73 3.06 -9.89 -9.77
C ALA A 73 2.35 -9.76 -8.41
N TYR A 74 1.16 -9.17 -8.45
CA TYR A 74 0.24 -9.16 -7.33
C TYR A 74 -1.21 -9.35 -7.81
N ARG A 75 -2.07 -9.80 -6.89
CA ARG A 75 -3.52 -9.85 -7.05
C ARG A 75 -4.15 -9.45 -5.73
N MET A 76 -4.73 -8.26 -5.68
CA MET A 76 -5.66 -7.90 -4.60
C MET A 76 -6.91 -8.77 -4.76
N GLN A 77 -7.30 -9.45 -3.70
CA GLN A 77 -8.56 -10.21 -3.66
C GLN A 77 -9.74 -9.22 -3.59
N ASP A 78 -10.95 -9.68 -3.91
CA ASP A 78 -12.11 -8.83 -4.21
C ASP A 78 -12.21 -7.60 -3.30
N ALA A 79 -12.30 -6.41 -3.92
CA ALA A 79 -12.33 -5.14 -3.22
C ALA A 79 -13.51 -5.00 -2.23
N ASP A 80 -14.55 -5.82 -2.43
CA ASP A 80 -15.70 -5.92 -1.53
C ASP A 80 -15.39 -6.71 -0.24
N ASP A 81 -14.32 -7.52 -0.23
CA ASP A 81 -13.80 -8.21 0.97
C ASP A 81 -12.79 -7.37 1.76
N ALA A 82 -12.46 -6.16 1.28
CA ALA A 82 -11.57 -5.26 2.00
C ALA A 82 -12.32 -4.52 3.12
N ASP A 83 -11.82 -4.63 4.35
CA ASP A 83 -12.34 -3.89 5.49
C ASP A 83 -11.78 -2.46 5.45
N PHE A 84 -12.68 -1.49 5.27
CA PHE A 84 -12.36 -0.08 5.25
C PHE A 84 -12.89 0.60 6.51
N VAL A 85 -12.03 1.37 7.17
CA VAL A 85 -12.38 2.18 8.35
C VAL A 85 -11.93 3.61 8.12
N GLU A 86 -12.86 4.56 8.27
CA GLU A 86 -12.57 5.99 8.28
C GLU A 86 -12.35 6.45 9.72
N ILE A 87 -11.23 7.13 9.97
CA ILE A 87 -10.83 7.68 11.27
C ILE A 87 -10.87 9.21 11.15
N ASP A 88 -11.77 9.84 11.91
CA ASP A 88 -11.93 11.29 12.00
C ASP A 88 -12.05 12.03 10.66
N MET A 89 -12.60 11.37 9.63
CA MET A 89 -12.79 11.88 8.25
C MET A 89 -11.51 12.32 7.50
N MET A 90 -10.33 12.15 8.09
CA MET A 90 -9.04 12.60 7.55
C MET A 90 -8.04 11.46 7.38
N SER A 91 -8.31 10.31 8.00
CA SER A 91 -7.49 9.12 7.90
C SER A 91 -8.34 7.93 7.54
N THR A 92 -7.75 6.99 6.83
CA THR A 92 -8.41 5.78 6.36
C THR A 92 -7.49 4.59 6.60
N SER A 93 -8.06 3.51 7.10
CA SER A 93 -7.40 2.21 7.18
C SER A 93 -8.08 1.25 6.21
N LEU A 94 -7.27 0.56 5.40
CA LEU A 94 -7.72 -0.49 4.50
C LEU A 94 -7.03 -1.79 4.87
N THR A 95 -7.82 -2.77 5.29
CA THR A 95 -7.37 -4.16 5.47
C THR A 95 -7.85 -4.98 4.29
N TYR A 96 -6.95 -5.69 3.64
CA TYR A 96 -7.27 -6.45 2.43
C TYR A 96 -6.41 -7.70 2.34
N ARG A 97 -6.86 -8.67 1.55
CA ARG A 97 -6.07 -9.84 1.20
C ARG A 97 -5.40 -9.62 -0.16
N VAL A 98 -4.11 -9.90 -0.23
CA VAL A 98 -3.34 -9.86 -1.46
C VAL A 98 -2.58 -11.16 -1.64
N THR A 99 -2.46 -11.61 -2.88
CA THR A 99 -1.53 -12.67 -3.27
C THR A 99 -0.41 -12.04 -4.05
N VAL A 100 0.84 -12.35 -3.69
CA VAL A 100 2.05 -11.80 -4.29
C VAL A 100 2.94 -12.93 -4.78
N TRP A 101 3.71 -12.66 -5.82
CA TRP A 101 4.66 -13.62 -6.41
C TRP A 101 6.02 -12.97 -6.56
N GLN A 102 7.06 -13.71 -6.20
CA GLN A 102 8.47 -13.34 -6.37
C GLN A 102 9.18 -14.51 -7.06
N GLN A 103 10.13 -14.21 -7.95
CA GLN A 103 10.98 -15.21 -8.62
C GLN A 103 12.29 -15.40 -7.88
#